data_AF-E3HY64-F1
#
_entry.id   AF-E3HY64-F1
#
_cell.length_a   1.000
_cell.length_b   1.000
_cell.length_c   1.000
_cell.angle_alpha   90.00
_cell.angle_beta   90.00
_cell.angle_gamma   90.00
#
_symmetry.space_group_name_H-M   'P 1'
#
loop_
_entity.id
_entity.type
_entity.pdbx_description
1 polymer ?
#
loop_
_entity_poly.entity_id
_entity_poly.type
_entity_poly.pdbx_seq_one_letter_code
_entity_poly.pdbx_strand_id
1 'polypeptide(L)'
;MDEPKKRRRHKKQPEILRCSFCDKTQHEVRKLIAGLAVLICDECVDQCNAIIEDAELQEAKANPKSIPAYLQRQHEAVRRMLDKTLEVACLQTSSTIPSITATKH
;
A
#
# COMPACT_ATOMS: atom_id res chain seq x y z
N MET A 1 51.54 9.66 -43.00
CA MET A 1 50.42 8.74 -43.23
C MET A 1 50.12 8.10 -41.88
N ASP A 2 49.38 8.81 -41.03
CA ASP A 2 48.99 8.31 -39.70
C ASP A 2 47.47 8.19 -39.68
N GLU A 3 47.02 6.95 -39.66
CA GLU A 3 45.63 6.54 -39.76
C GLU A 3 44.91 6.70 -38.41
N PRO A 4 43.70 7.31 -38.35
CA PRO A 4 43.02 7.54 -37.09
C PRO A 4 42.32 6.26 -36.60
N LYS A 5 42.70 5.79 -35.41
CA LYS A 5 42.13 4.60 -34.73
C LYS A 5 40.63 4.77 -34.46
N LYS A 6 39.80 4.00 -35.18
CA LYS A 6 38.33 3.88 -35.00
C LYS A 6 37.97 3.44 -33.57
N ARG A 7 37.21 4.26 -32.83
CA ARG A 7 36.66 3.93 -31.50
C ARG A 7 35.51 2.91 -31.63
N ARG A 8 35.68 1.69 -31.10
CA ARG A 8 34.64 0.65 -31.09
C ARG A 8 33.54 1.02 -30.08
N ARG A 9 32.30 1.14 -30.56
CA ARG A 9 31.10 1.43 -29.77
C ARG A 9 30.71 0.20 -28.94
N HIS A 10 30.97 0.22 -27.64
CA HIS A 10 30.54 -0.83 -26.72
C HIS A 10 29.01 -0.76 -26.56
N LYS A 11 28.31 -1.84 -26.92
CA LYS A 11 26.86 -2.01 -26.73
C LYS A 11 26.65 -2.36 -25.26
N LYS A 12 26.17 -1.41 -24.44
CA LYS A 12 25.75 -1.70 -23.06
C LYS A 12 24.56 -2.66 -23.12
N GLN A 13 24.72 -3.86 -22.60
CA GLN A 13 23.60 -4.79 -22.38
C GLN A 13 22.66 -4.18 -21.34
N PRO A 14 21.33 -4.42 -21.44
CA PRO A 14 20.40 -3.98 -20.42
C PRO A 14 20.75 -4.65 -19.08
N GLU A 15 20.97 -3.84 -18.05
CA GLU A 15 21.29 -4.30 -16.71
C GLU A 15 20.06 -4.96 -16.10
N ILE A 16 20.17 -6.24 -15.71
CA ILE A 16 19.05 -6.99 -15.12
C ILE A 16 18.85 -6.46 -13.71
N LEU A 17 17.69 -5.84 -13.48
CA LEU A 17 17.29 -5.32 -12.19
C LEU A 17 16.87 -6.45 -11.25
N ARG A 18 17.23 -6.34 -9.96
CA ARG A 18 16.97 -7.33 -8.92
C ARG A 18 16.32 -6.69 -7.70
N CYS A 19 15.44 -7.41 -7.03
CA CYS A 19 14.87 -7.01 -5.74
C CYS A 19 15.94 -7.06 -4.64
N SER A 20 16.04 -6.01 -3.84
CA SER A 20 17.02 -5.91 -2.74
C SER A 20 16.71 -6.82 -1.54
N PHE A 21 15.52 -7.42 -1.48
CA PHE A 21 15.06 -8.22 -0.33
C PHE A 21 15.07 -9.73 -0.59
N CYS A 22 14.87 -10.15 -1.84
CA CYS A 22 14.78 -11.57 -2.21
C CYS A 22 15.67 -11.97 -3.40
N ASP A 23 16.46 -11.03 -3.93
CA ASP A 23 17.40 -11.19 -5.06
C ASP A 23 16.79 -11.66 -6.41
N LYS A 24 15.46 -11.82 -6.46
CA LYS A 24 14.74 -12.14 -7.68
C LYS A 24 14.91 -11.05 -8.73
N THR A 25 15.10 -11.46 -9.98
CA THR A 25 15.22 -10.61 -11.15
C THR A 25 13.86 -10.07 -11.60
N GLN A 26 13.87 -9.01 -12.42
CA GLN A 26 12.66 -8.45 -13.03
C GLN A 26 11.82 -9.47 -13.83
N HIS A 27 12.41 -10.57 -14.30
CA HIS A 27 11.69 -11.62 -15.04
C HIS A 27 11.04 -12.67 -14.13
N GLU A 28 11.47 -12.76 -12.87
CA GLU A 28 10.98 -13.75 -11.90
C GLU A 28 9.83 -13.22 -11.03
N VAL A 29 9.56 -11.92 -11.08
CA VAL A 29 8.51 -11.25 -10.31
C VAL A 29 7.51 -10.58 -11.23
N ARG A 30 6.24 -10.51 -10.80
CA ARG A 30 5.19 -9.88 -11.62
C ARG A 30 5.35 -8.37 -11.68
N LYS A 31 5.83 -7.75 -10.59
CA LYS A 31 6.14 -6.32 -10.53
C LYS A 31 7.42 -6.10 -9.73
N LEU A 32 8.30 -5.26 -10.26
CA LEU A 32 9.49 -4.76 -9.57
C LEU A 32 9.42 -3.23 -9.53
N ILE A 33 9.37 -2.67 -8.32
CA ILE A 33 9.27 -1.23 -8.06
C ILE A 33 10.68 -0.70 -7.81
N ALA A 34 11.13 0.25 -8.63
CA ALA A 34 12.42 0.91 -8.46
C ALA A 34 12.24 2.26 -7.73
N GLY A 35 12.85 2.39 -6.56
CA GLY A 35 13.05 3.66 -5.86
C GLY A 35 14.42 4.27 -6.16
N LEU A 36 14.76 5.38 -5.51
CA LEU A 36 16.02 6.11 -5.74
C LEU A 36 17.28 5.25 -5.65
N ALA A 37 17.32 4.30 -4.70
CA ALA A 37 18.47 3.43 -4.47
C ALA A 37 18.09 1.98 -4.08
N VAL A 38 16.80 1.64 -4.09
CA VAL A 38 16.29 0.34 -3.62
C VAL A 38 15.25 -0.18 -4.59
N LEU A 39 15.23 -1.49 -4.80
CA LEU A 39 14.21 -2.15 -5.60
C LEU A 39 13.46 -3.17 -4.74
N ILE A 40 12.14 -3.19 -4.84
CA ILE A 40 11.28 -4.11 -4.11
C ILE A 40 10.26 -4.76 -5.06
N CYS A 41 10.05 -6.07 -4.94
CA CYS A 41 9.02 -6.78 -5.70
C CYS A 41 7.67 -6.81 -4.97
N ASP A 42 6.61 -7.12 -5.70
CA ASP A 42 5.25 -7.25 -5.16
C ASP A 42 5.16 -8.27 -4.02
N GLU A 43 5.78 -9.44 -4.16
CA GLU A 43 5.78 -10.45 -3.10
C GLU A 43 6.42 -9.97 -1.80
N CYS A 44 7.52 -9.20 -1.88
CA CYS A 44 8.18 -8.65 -0.71
C CYS A 44 7.34 -7.53 -0.07
N VAL A 45 6.60 -6.75 -0.86
CA VAL A 45 5.64 -5.77 -0.33
C VAL A 45 4.55 -6.48 0.46
N ASP A 46 3.98 -7.57 -0.08
CA ASP A 46 2.93 -8.32 0.60
C ASP A 46 3.43 -8.97 1.91
N GLN A 47 4.64 -9.55 1.88
CA GLN A 47 5.26 -10.10 3.09
C GLN A 47 5.53 -9.02 4.14
N CYS A 48 6.06 -7.86 3.73
CA CYS A 48 6.28 -6.73 4.64
C CYS A 48 4.96 -6.21 5.21
N ASN A 49 3.92 -6.06 4.39
CA ASN A 49 2.60 -5.64 4.85
C ASN A 49 2.01 -6.61 5.87
N ALA A 50 2.12 -7.93 5.64
CA ALA A 50 1.67 -8.94 6.60
C ALA A 50 2.43 -8.87 7.94
N ILE A 51 3.73 -8.57 7.90
CA ILE A 51 4.54 -8.38 9.11
C ILE A 51 4.13 -7.10 9.86
N ILE A 52 3.80 -6.02 9.13
CA ILE A 52 3.48 -4.71 9.69
C ILE A 52 2.04 -4.64 10.20
N GLU A 53 1.07 -5.13 9.44
CA GLU A 53 -0.36 -4.95 9.71
C GLU A 53 -0.86 -5.75 10.92
N ASP A 54 -0.15 -6.82 11.31
CA ASP A 54 -0.69 -7.80 12.27
C ASP A 54 -0.02 -7.77 13.65
N ALA A 55 0.86 -6.81 13.95
CA ALA A 55 1.61 -6.80 15.22
C ALA A 55 0.72 -6.83 16.48
N GLU A 56 -0.35 -6.02 16.52
CA GLU A 56 -1.27 -5.99 17.67
C GLU A 56 -2.14 -7.26 17.76
N LEU A 57 -2.52 -7.83 16.62
CA LEU A 57 -3.27 -9.08 16.58
C LEU A 57 -2.38 -10.27 17.00
N GLN A 58 -1.11 -10.26 16.61
CA GLN A 58 -0.14 -11.26 17.07
C GLN A 58 0.12 -11.15 18.57
N GLU A 59 0.20 -9.93 19.11
CA GLU A 59 0.28 -9.72 20.57
C GLU A 59 -0.98 -10.24 21.29
N ALA A 60 -2.18 -9.99 20.73
CA ALA A 60 -3.43 -10.52 21.27
C ALA A 60 -3.52 -12.06 21.20
N LYS A 61 -2.96 -12.68 20.15
CA LYS A 61 -2.85 -14.14 20.01
C LYS A 61 -1.85 -14.74 21.01
N ALA A 62 -0.72 -14.07 21.24
CA ALA A 62 0.35 -14.54 22.13
C ALA A 62 0.01 -14.35 23.63
N ASN A 63 -0.77 -13.32 23.97
CA ASN A 63 -1.17 -13.02 25.34
C ASN A 63 -2.70 -12.87 25.46
N PRO A 64 -3.44 -13.92 25.84
CA PRO A 64 -4.90 -13.88 25.94
C PRO A 64 -5.46 -12.79 26.87
N LYS A 65 -4.65 -12.27 27.81
CA LYS A 65 -5.06 -11.16 28.70
C LYS A 65 -5.17 -9.82 27.97
N SER A 66 -4.52 -9.63 26.82
CA SER A 66 -4.60 -8.39 26.04
C SER A 66 -5.77 -8.36 25.05
N ILE A 67 -6.47 -9.50 24.85
CA ILE A 67 -7.61 -9.62 23.93
C ILE A 67 -8.70 -8.56 24.20
N PRO A 68 -9.15 -8.29 25.45
CA PRO A 68 -10.16 -7.27 25.69
C PRO A 68 -9.71 -5.86 25.27
N ALA A 69 -8.45 -5.51 25.54
CA ALA A 69 -7.88 -4.21 25.17
C ALA A 69 -7.67 -4.07 23.64
N TYR A 70 -7.36 -5.17 22.96
CA TYR A 70 -7.31 -5.22 21.49
C TYR A 70 -8.71 -4.98 20.90
N LEU A 71 -9.72 -5.74 21.33
CA LEU A 71 -11.09 -5.59 20.83
C LEU A 71 -11.64 -4.18 21.10
N GLN A 72 -11.37 -3.61 22.27
CA GLN A 72 -11.76 -2.24 22.58
C GLN A 72 -11.14 -1.23 21.60
N ARG A 73 -9.83 -1.31 21.33
CA ARG A 73 -9.15 -0.45 20.36
C ARG A 73 -9.73 -0.59 18.95
N GLN A 74 -10.00 -1.82 18.51
CA GLN A 74 -10.61 -2.09 17.20
C GLN A 74 -12.03 -1.49 17.11
N HIS A 75 -12.85 -1.64 18.15
CA HIS A 75 -14.19 -1.02 18.20
C HIS A 75 -14.11 0.50 18.12
N GLU A 76 -13.18 1.13 18.83
CA GLU A 76 -12.98 2.58 18.78
C GLU A 76 -12.53 3.05 17.39
N ALA A 77 -11.64 2.31 16.72
CA ALA A 77 -11.20 2.62 15.37
C ALA A 77 -12.36 2.57 14.35
N VAL A 78 -13.18 1.51 14.42
CA VAL A 78 -14.39 1.38 13.58
C VAL A 78 -15.36 2.53 13.83
N ARG A 79 -15.61 2.85 15.11
CA ARG A 79 -16.47 3.98 15.49
C ARG A 79 -15.98 5.29 14.90
N ARG A 80 -14.69 5.61 15.05
CA ARG A 80 -14.08 6.83 14.50
C ARG A 80 -14.20 6.88 12.98
N MET A 81 -14.04 5.75 12.30
CA MET A 81 -14.18 5.68 10.85
C MET A 81 -15.63 5.93 10.41
N LEU A 82 -16.61 5.37 11.13
CA LEU A 82 -18.02 5.63 10.88
C LEU A 82 -18.38 7.10 11.11
N ASP A 83 -17.90 7.70 12.21
CA ASP A 83 -18.12 9.12 12.51
C ASP A 83 -17.58 10.02 11.37
N LYS A 84 -16.36 9.76 10.89
CA LYS A 84 -15.78 10.47 9.73
C LYS A 84 -16.57 10.26 8.44
N THR A 85 -17.06 9.04 8.23
CA THR A 85 -17.85 8.72 7.03
C THR A 85 -19.17 9.49 7.04
N LEU A 86 -19.83 9.56 8.20
CA LEU A 86 -21.06 10.31 8.36
C LEU A 86 -20.82 11.82 8.15
N GLU A 87 -19.72 12.35 8.69
CA GLU A 87 -19.32 13.75 8.50
C GLU A 87 -19.15 14.10 7.01
N VAL A 88 -18.43 13.27 6.25
CA VAL A 88 -18.26 13.47 4.80
C VAL A 88 -19.57 13.25 4.04
N ALA A 89 -20.41 12.30 4.45
CA ALA A 89 -21.71 12.06 3.85
C ALA A 89 -22.64 13.29 3.99
N CYS A 90 -22.61 13.98 5.13
CA CYS A 90 -23.37 15.23 5.33
C CYS A 90 -23.02 16.29 4.28
N LEU A 91 -21.75 16.39 3.85
CA LEU A 91 -21.34 17.33 2.80
C LEU A 91 -22.02 17.03 1.46
N GLN A 92 -22.24 15.75 1.14
CA GLN A 92 -22.92 15.32 -0.09
C GLN A 92 -24.44 15.62 -0.06
N THR A 93 -25.07 15.58 1.11
CA THR A 93 -26.53 15.81 1.25
C THR A 93 -26.95 17.28 1.07
N SER A 94 -26.00 18.22 1.09
CA SER A 94 -26.28 19.65 0.91
C SER A 94 -26.66 20.05 -0.53
N SER A 95 -26.49 19.18 -1.53
CA SER A 95 -26.86 19.44 -2.94
C SER A 95 -28.01 18.59 -3.49
N THR A 96 -28.58 17.66 -2.72
CA THR A 96 -29.74 16.86 -3.15
C THR A 96 -30.73 16.67 -2.00
N ILE A 97 -31.47 17.73 -1.67
CA ILE A 97 -32.84 17.58 -1.16
C ILE A 97 -33.76 17.85 -2.36
N PRO A 98 -34.30 16.83 -3.04
CA PRO A 98 -35.56 17.05 -3.74
C PRO A 98 -36.61 17.33 -2.67
N SER A 99 -37.19 18.53 -2.73
CA SER A 99 -38.40 18.89 -2.02
C SER A 99 -39.46 17.80 -2.18
N ILE A 100 -39.56 16.89 -1.22
CA ILE A 100 -40.82 16.19 -0.96
C ILE A 100 -41.72 17.21 -0.28
N THR A 101 -42.47 17.89 -1.15
CA THR A 101 -43.51 18.84 -0.85
C THR A 101 -44.44 18.32 0.25
N ALA A 102 -44.70 19.20 1.19
CA ALA A 102 -45.82 19.14 2.10
C ALA A 102 -47.10 18.76 1.34
N THR A 103 -47.59 17.54 1.57
CA THR A 103 -48.96 17.19 1.19
C THR A 103 -49.86 17.65 2.32
N LYS A 104 -50.39 18.87 2.20
CA LYS A 104 -51.55 19.33 2.97
C LYS A 104 -52.76 18.46 2.56
N HIS A 105 -53.43 17.85 3.53
CA HIS A 105 -54.87 17.58 3.53
C HIS A 105 -55.39 17.89 4.93
#